data_AF-A0A1C6VWT4-F1
#
_entry.id   AF-A0A1C6VWT4-F1
#
_cell.length_a   1.000
_cell.length_b   1.000
_cell.length_c   1.000
_cell.angle_alpha   90.00
_cell.angle_beta   90.00
_cell.angle_gamma   90.00
#
_symmetry.space_group_name_H-M   'P 1'
#
loop_
_entity.id
_entity.type
_entity.pdbx_description
1 polymer ?
#
loop_
_entity_poly.entity_id
_entity_poly.type
_entity_poly.pdbx_seq_one_letter_code
_entity_poly.pdbx_strand_id
1 'polypeptide(L)'
;MTELDVEATPSPLVDLDQDRYARFRISFEAVTNFGRQLLAARLAAMDVLPAHGATAGRGEILARLAVAPEYQRLGDALLDILERADLLRRHGDRLAVTDRVAEVAGLAEDDAVDAAATALRREHPEAAGYVPLLVACQTQLVEVVRGERPANEVLFPGGSADLVSAIYQDNIQLDFYNRLCAARVHEHVGQFLRRYPRSYAQVLEVGAGTGGTTGPVLDALADRAERLRYFYTDVGPAFLRLGRRSLGATRPYLDFARYNVESAPEEQGFEPGSMEVVLASNVLHATLRISTALRHCHSLLKPGGILVVNEMTSRLDYNTSTFGLAEGWWRHADDEPRVESSPLLDVAGWQAALREAGFVDVRAHGVPGLDDGEQVQTVFVATATGQAGPPR
;
A
#
# COMPACT_ATOMS: atom_id res chain seq x y z
N MET A 1 -33.08 30.23 -7.38
CA MET A 1 -31.60 30.12 -7.31
C MET A 1 -31.29 28.68 -7.58
N THR A 2 -31.05 28.39 -8.84
CA THR A 2 -30.95 27.06 -9.44
C THR A 2 -29.64 26.40 -9.03
N GLU A 3 -29.76 25.14 -8.60
CA GLU A 3 -28.70 24.15 -8.53
C GLU A 3 -27.88 24.18 -9.82
N LEU A 4 -26.60 24.50 -9.71
CA LEU A 4 -25.64 24.19 -10.76
C LEU A 4 -25.20 22.76 -10.51
N ASP A 5 -25.98 21.85 -11.09
CA ASP A 5 -25.54 20.50 -11.44
C ASP A 5 -24.40 20.67 -12.45
N VAL A 6 -23.16 20.75 -11.94
CA VAL A 6 -21.98 20.61 -12.78
C VAL A 6 -21.76 19.12 -12.90
N GLU A 7 -22.43 18.54 -13.90
CA GLU A 7 -22.04 17.26 -14.49
C GLU A 7 -20.52 17.28 -14.67
N ALA A 8 -19.82 16.49 -13.85
CA ALA A 8 -18.37 16.45 -13.84
C ALA A 8 -17.90 15.96 -15.21
N THR A 9 -17.41 16.87 -16.04
CA THR A 9 -16.76 16.52 -17.29
C THR A 9 -15.64 15.54 -16.96
N PRO A 10 -15.53 14.37 -17.62
CA PRO A 10 -14.49 13.40 -17.32
C PRO A 10 -13.13 14.09 -17.37
N SER A 11 -12.42 14.12 -16.24
CA SER A 11 -11.08 14.67 -16.22
C SER A 11 -10.18 13.72 -17.01
N PRO A 12 -9.48 14.19 -18.06
CA PRO A 12 -8.59 13.33 -18.86
C PRO A 12 -7.43 12.73 -18.04
N LEU A 13 -7.24 13.19 -16.80
CA LEU A 13 -6.29 12.64 -15.85
C LEU A 13 -6.75 11.31 -15.24
N VAL A 14 -8.05 10.98 -15.23
CA VAL A 14 -8.60 9.83 -14.49
C VAL A 14 -9.29 8.83 -15.43
N ASP A 15 -8.78 8.70 -16.65
CA ASP A 15 -9.26 7.67 -17.59
C ASP A 15 -8.65 6.29 -17.23
N LEU A 16 -9.49 5.26 -17.28
CA LEU A 16 -9.13 3.88 -16.99
C LEU A 16 -9.66 2.98 -18.10
N ASP A 17 -8.75 2.25 -18.73
CA ASP A 17 -9.12 1.11 -19.58
C ASP A 17 -9.71 0.00 -18.69
N GLN A 18 -11.04 0.00 -18.56
CA GLN A 18 -11.81 -0.90 -17.70
C GLN A 18 -11.58 -2.37 -18.08
N ASP A 19 -11.44 -2.67 -19.38
CA ASP A 19 -11.21 -4.03 -19.86
C ASP A 19 -9.81 -4.51 -19.48
N ARG A 20 -8.79 -3.67 -19.65
CA ARG A 20 -7.42 -3.97 -19.19
C ARG A 20 -7.36 -4.08 -17.67
N TYR A 21 -8.10 -3.25 -16.94
CA TYR A 21 -8.14 -3.31 -15.48
C TYR A 21 -8.81 -4.60 -14.98
N ALA A 22 -9.92 -5.02 -15.62
CA ALA A 22 -10.57 -6.29 -15.32
C ALA A 22 -9.64 -7.49 -15.57
N ARG A 23 -8.91 -7.50 -16.70
CA ARG A 23 -7.88 -8.51 -16.98
C ARG A 23 -6.76 -8.50 -15.94
N PHE A 24 -6.28 -7.32 -15.55
CA PHE A 24 -5.29 -7.18 -14.49
C PHE A 24 -5.77 -7.81 -13.17
N ARG A 25 -7.01 -7.54 -12.75
CA ARG A 25 -7.58 -8.14 -11.52
C ARG A 25 -7.62 -9.66 -11.57
N ILE A 26 -8.08 -10.23 -12.70
CA ILE A 26 -8.09 -11.69 -12.90
C ILE A 26 -6.67 -12.24 -12.84
N SER A 27 -5.73 -11.61 -13.54
CA SER A 27 -4.33 -11.99 -13.58
C SER A 27 -3.66 -11.90 -12.21
N PHE A 28 -3.91 -10.84 -11.44
CA PHE A 28 -3.38 -10.67 -10.10
C PHE A 28 -3.95 -11.70 -9.10
N GLU A 29 -5.24 -12.03 -9.21
CA GLU A 29 -5.86 -13.07 -8.39
C GLU A 29 -5.32 -14.47 -8.75
N ALA A 30 -5.03 -14.74 -10.03
CA ALA A 30 -4.36 -15.99 -10.43
C ALA A 30 -2.96 -16.11 -9.81
N VAL A 31 -2.17 -15.02 -9.82
CA VAL A 31 -0.86 -14.98 -9.15
C VAL A 31 -0.99 -15.15 -7.63
N THR A 32 -2.00 -14.54 -7.03
CA THR A 32 -2.28 -14.69 -5.59
C THR A 32 -2.65 -16.13 -5.24
N ASN A 33 -3.49 -16.78 -6.05
CA ASN A 33 -3.87 -18.18 -5.88
C ASN A 33 -2.69 -19.13 -6.03
N PHE A 34 -1.81 -18.88 -7.01
CA PHE A 34 -0.55 -19.62 -7.12
C PHE A 34 0.27 -19.55 -5.84
N GLY A 35 0.39 -18.35 -5.23
CA GLY A 35 1.08 -18.17 -3.95
C GLY A 35 0.46 -18.94 -2.78
N ARG A 36 -0.89 -18.95 -2.70
CA ARG A 36 -1.64 -19.73 -1.68
C ARG A 36 -1.38 -21.23 -1.80
N GLN A 37 -1.43 -21.74 -3.03
CA GLN A 37 -1.19 -23.16 -3.32
C GLN A 37 0.26 -23.56 -3.04
N LEU A 38 1.22 -22.74 -3.47
CA LEU A 38 2.64 -22.96 -3.21
C LEU A 38 2.96 -22.98 -1.72
N LEU A 39 2.36 -22.07 -0.94
CA LEU A 39 2.47 -22.05 0.52
C LEU A 39 1.99 -23.39 1.12
N ALA A 40 0.78 -23.84 0.77
CA ALA A 40 0.24 -25.10 1.30
C ALA A 40 1.09 -26.31 0.88
N ALA A 41 1.49 -26.39 -0.38
CA ALA A 41 2.31 -27.48 -0.90
C ALA A 41 3.63 -27.62 -0.13
N ARG A 42 4.32 -26.49 0.11
CA ARG A 42 5.58 -26.47 0.85
C ARG A 42 5.41 -26.83 2.32
N LEU A 43 4.39 -26.27 3.00
CA LEU A 43 4.14 -26.61 4.40
C LEU A 43 3.72 -28.09 4.56
N ALA A 44 2.97 -28.64 3.62
CA ALA A 44 2.62 -30.07 3.60
C ALA A 44 3.85 -30.95 3.38
N ALA A 45 4.72 -30.62 2.41
CA ALA A 45 5.93 -31.39 2.10
C ALA A 45 6.95 -31.43 3.25
N MET A 46 6.89 -30.47 4.18
CA MET A 46 7.73 -30.42 5.39
C MET A 46 7.04 -30.99 6.65
N ASP A 47 5.89 -31.66 6.51
CA ASP A 47 5.08 -32.18 7.64
C ASP A 47 4.68 -31.11 8.68
N VAL A 48 4.60 -29.83 8.26
CA VAL A 48 4.16 -28.73 9.13
C VAL A 48 2.65 -28.78 9.34
N LEU A 49 1.89 -29.00 8.26
CA LEU A 49 0.43 -29.13 8.32
C LEU A 49 0.01 -30.47 8.94
N PRO A 50 -1.18 -30.57 9.57
CA PRO A 50 -1.69 -31.87 10.03
C PRO A 50 -1.88 -32.84 8.85
N ALA A 51 -1.63 -34.13 9.09
CA ALA A 51 -1.92 -35.18 8.13
C ALA A 51 -3.41 -35.19 7.74
N HIS A 52 -3.72 -35.71 6.55
CA HIS A 52 -5.10 -35.82 6.09
C HIS A 52 -5.98 -36.60 7.09
N GLY A 53 -7.14 -36.04 7.43
CA GLY A 53 -8.04 -36.58 8.46
C GLY A 53 -7.66 -36.28 9.92
N ALA A 54 -6.47 -35.69 10.17
CA ALA A 54 -6.05 -35.23 11.49
C ALA A 54 -6.33 -33.74 11.70
N THR A 55 -6.23 -33.28 12.96
CA THR A 55 -6.34 -31.87 13.31
C THR A 55 -5.14 -31.42 14.16
N ALA A 56 -4.71 -30.18 13.99
CA ALA A 56 -3.65 -29.55 14.79
C ALA A 56 -4.11 -28.18 15.33
N GLY A 57 -3.67 -27.83 16.53
CA GLY A 57 -3.86 -26.47 17.04
C GLY A 57 -2.97 -25.48 16.29
N ARG A 58 -3.39 -24.21 16.18
CA ARG A 58 -2.57 -23.17 15.50
C ARG A 58 -1.15 -23.09 16.05
N GLY A 59 -1.01 -23.03 17.37
CA GLY A 59 0.29 -23.02 18.04
C GLY A 59 1.14 -24.28 17.78
N GLU A 60 0.51 -25.45 17.59
CA GLU A 60 1.23 -26.67 17.21
C GLU A 60 1.81 -26.56 15.80
N ILE A 61 1.04 -26.02 14.84
CA ILE A 61 1.49 -25.83 13.45
C ILE A 61 2.62 -24.79 13.40
N LEU A 62 2.46 -23.65 14.08
CA LEU A 62 3.49 -22.61 14.16
C LEU A 62 4.78 -23.12 14.84
N ALA A 63 4.65 -23.99 15.85
CA ALA A 63 5.79 -24.63 16.49
C ALA A 63 6.52 -25.60 15.56
N ARG A 64 5.81 -26.39 14.73
CA ARG A 64 6.43 -27.25 13.71
C ARG A 64 7.17 -26.44 12.64
N LEU A 65 6.63 -25.28 12.26
CA LEU A 65 7.29 -24.34 11.36
C LEU A 65 8.51 -23.66 12.00
N ALA A 66 8.61 -23.69 13.33
CA ALA A 66 9.63 -23.02 14.13
C ALA A 66 9.62 -21.48 13.94
N VAL A 67 8.43 -20.88 13.92
CA VAL A 67 8.27 -19.42 13.75
C VAL A 67 8.95 -18.67 14.90
N ALA A 68 9.90 -17.80 14.57
CA ALA A 68 10.59 -16.96 15.54
C ALA A 68 9.64 -15.90 16.15
N PRO A 69 9.88 -15.43 17.39
CA PRO A 69 8.99 -14.49 18.08
C PRO A 69 8.61 -13.24 17.27
N GLU A 70 9.57 -12.66 16.55
CA GLU A 70 9.40 -11.48 15.70
C GLU A 70 8.50 -11.73 14.48
N TYR A 71 8.34 -12.99 14.06
CA TYR A 71 7.53 -13.38 12.90
C TYR A 71 6.19 -14.02 13.28
N GLN A 72 5.80 -14.02 14.56
CA GLN A 72 4.55 -14.66 15.01
C GLN A 72 3.32 -14.12 14.27
N ARG A 73 3.24 -12.80 14.08
CA ARG A 73 2.15 -12.15 13.34
C ARG A 73 2.07 -12.60 11.89
N LEU A 74 3.22 -12.76 11.24
CA LEU A 74 3.31 -13.30 9.89
C LEU A 74 2.90 -14.78 9.87
N GLY A 75 3.39 -15.59 10.82
CA GLY A 75 3.03 -16.99 10.95
C GLY A 75 1.52 -17.21 11.08
N ASP A 76 0.85 -16.45 11.95
CA ASP A 76 -0.60 -16.45 12.08
C ASP A 76 -1.29 -16.05 10.77
N ALA A 77 -0.82 -14.97 10.14
CA ALA A 77 -1.39 -14.51 8.88
C ALA A 77 -1.26 -15.55 7.75
N LEU A 78 -0.16 -16.33 7.71
CA LEU A 78 0.02 -17.43 6.76
C LEU A 78 -1.03 -18.53 6.96
N LEU A 79 -1.37 -18.88 8.21
CA LEU A 79 -2.45 -19.84 8.47
C LEU A 79 -3.80 -19.28 8.05
N ASP A 80 -4.06 -18.00 8.29
CA ASP A 80 -5.31 -17.37 7.86
C ASP A 80 -5.44 -17.33 6.32
N ILE A 81 -4.31 -17.17 5.59
CA ILE A 81 -4.28 -17.29 4.13
C ILE A 81 -4.78 -18.67 3.70
N LEU A 82 -4.28 -19.73 4.35
CA LEU A 82 -4.66 -21.10 4.01
C LEU A 82 -6.13 -21.40 4.38
N GLU A 83 -6.64 -20.86 5.49
CA GLU A 83 -8.06 -20.96 5.84
C GLU A 83 -8.95 -20.28 4.79
N ARG A 84 -8.61 -19.05 4.38
CA ARG A 84 -9.36 -18.32 3.34
C ARG A 84 -9.31 -18.99 1.97
N ALA A 85 -8.20 -19.66 1.66
CA ALA A 85 -8.03 -20.41 0.42
C ALA A 85 -8.74 -21.77 0.43
N ASP A 86 -9.41 -22.16 1.53
CA ASP A 86 -9.97 -23.50 1.76
C ASP A 86 -8.93 -24.61 1.61
N LEU A 87 -7.69 -24.34 1.99
CA LEU A 87 -6.58 -25.31 2.12
C LEU A 87 -6.48 -25.83 3.56
N LEU A 88 -6.89 -25.00 4.53
CA LEU A 88 -7.18 -25.39 5.89
C LEU A 88 -8.65 -25.12 6.20
N ARG A 89 -9.24 -25.94 7.07
CA ARG A 89 -10.58 -25.73 7.59
C ARG A 89 -10.59 -25.80 9.10
N ARG A 90 -11.33 -24.88 9.72
CA ARG A 90 -11.45 -24.80 11.16
C ARG A 90 -12.48 -25.79 11.69
N HIS A 91 -12.08 -26.54 12.71
CA HIS A 91 -12.89 -27.47 13.48
C HIS A 91 -12.77 -27.12 14.97
N GLY A 92 -13.64 -26.21 15.44
CA GLY A 92 -13.50 -25.63 16.79
C GLY A 92 -12.26 -24.73 16.87
N ASP A 93 -11.35 -25.04 17.78
CA ASP A 93 -10.07 -24.37 17.98
C ASP A 93 -8.90 -25.00 17.19
N ARG A 94 -9.17 -26.06 16.42
CA ARG A 94 -8.17 -26.81 15.65
C ARG A 94 -8.37 -26.63 14.14
N LEU A 95 -7.31 -26.88 13.39
CA LEU A 95 -7.27 -26.80 11.93
C LEU A 95 -7.05 -28.20 11.33
N ALA A 96 -7.73 -28.49 10.22
CA ALA A 96 -7.54 -29.68 9.40
C ALA A 96 -7.17 -29.27 7.97
N VAL A 97 -6.38 -30.08 7.27
CA VAL A 97 -6.18 -29.92 5.82
C VAL A 97 -7.42 -30.34 5.05
N THR A 98 -7.72 -29.66 3.95
CA THR A 98 -8.76 -30.09 2.99
C THR A 98 -8.16 -31.00 1.91
N ASP A 99 -9.00 -31.64 1.10
CA ASP A 99 -8.57 -32.45 -0.04
C ASP A 99 -7.73 -31.63 -1.05
N ARG A 100 -7.92 -30.32 -1.08
CA ARG A 100 -7.23 -29.39 -1.97
C ARG A 100 -5.72 -29.31 -1.72
N VAL A 101 -5.26 -29.66 -0.52
CA VAL A 101 -3.82 -29.73 -0.23
C VAL A 101 -3.17 -30.88 -1.02
N ALA A 102 -3.86 -32.00 -1.20
CA ALA A 102 -3.35 -33.11 -2.01
C ALA A 102 -3.31 -32.77 -3.50
N GLU A 103 -4.27 -31.98 -3.99
CA GLU A 103 -4.32 -31.51 -5.39
C GLU A 103 -3.09 -30.67 -5.77
N VAL A 104 -2.49 -29.96 -4.81
CA VAL A 104 -1.35 -29.06 -5.03
C VAL A 104 -0.02 -29.64 -4.54
N ALA A 105 0.02 -30.86 -4.01
CA ALA A 105 1.22 -31.44 -3.41
C ALA A 105 2.42 -31.48 -4.37
N GLY A 106 2.17 -31.71 -5.67
CA GLY A 106 3.21 -31.71 -6.70
C GLY A 106 3.86 -30.34 -6.96
N LEU A 107 3.29 -29.25 -6.44
CA LEU A 107 3.85 -27.90 -6.59
C LEU A 107 5.00 -27.62 -5.61
N ALA A 108 5.31 -28.53 -4.68
CA ALA A 108 6.39 -28.35 -3.72
C ALA A 108 7.80 -28.48 -4.35
N GLU A 109 7.92 -29.12 -5.51
CA GLU A 109 9.18 -29.35 -6.22
C GLU A 109 9.62 -28.12 -7.03
N ASP A 110 10.91 -27.76 -6.97
CA ASP A 110 11.43 -26.55 -7.64
C ASP A 110 11.18 -26.55 -9.16
N ASP A 111 11.35 -27.68 -9.84
CA ASP A 111 11.06 -27.81 -11.28
C ASP A 111 9.57 -27.56 -11.59
N ALA A 112 8.67 -27.99 -10.70
CA ALA A 112 7.23 -27.75 -10.84
C ALA A 112 6.87 -26.28 -10.61
N VAL A 113 7.53 -25.63 -9.63
CA VAL A 113 7.39 -24.19 -9.37
C VAL A 113 7.82 -23.38 -10.59
N ASP A 114 8.98 -23.69 -11.18
CA ASP A 114 9.51 -22.98 -12.34
C ASP A 114 8.61 -23.15 -13.58
N ALA A 115 8.12 -24.37 -13.82
CA ALA A 115 7.18 -24.65 -14.91
C ALA A 115 5.85 -23.90 -14.73
N ALA A 116 5.29 -23.93 -13.51
CA ALA A 116 4.05 -23.23 -13.19
C ALA A 116 4.20 -21.71 -13.26
N ALA A 117 5.29 -21.15 -12.73
CA ALA A 117 5.60 -19.73 -12.81
C ALA A 117 5.77 -19.26 -14.27
N THR A 118 6.39 -20.09 -15.12
CA THR A 118 6.54 -19.80 -16.56
C THR A 118 5.19 -19.79 -17.26
N ALA A 119 4.35 -20.80 -17.00
CA ALA A 119 2.99 -20.87 -17.57
C ALA A 119 2.13 -19.69 -17.12
N LEU A 120 2.16 -19.37 -15.82
CA LEU A 120 1.40 -18.29 -15.20
C LEU A 120 1.75 -16.92 -15.83
N ARG A 121 3.04 -16.63 -16.05
CA ARG A 121 3.46 -15.40 -16.72
C ARG A 121 3.01 -15.31 -18.18
N ARG A 122 2.91 -16.44 -18.87
CA ARG A 122 2.42 -16.50 -20.26
C ARG A 122 0.90 -16.30 -20.34
N GLU A 123 0.16 -16.87 -19.39
CA GLU A 123 -1.31 -16.85 -19.35
C GLU A 123 -1.87 -15.55 -18.75
N HIS A 124 -1.09 -14.91 -17.87
CA HIS A 124 -1.47 -13.70 -17.13
C HIS A 124 -0.45 -12.56 -17.32
N PRO A 125 -0.27 -12.05 -18.54
CA PRO A 125 0.76 -11.05 -18.85
C PRO A 125 0.58 -9.74 -18.05
N GLU A 126 -0.64 -9.34 -17.72
CA GLU A 126 -0.92 -8.11 -16.95
C GLU A 126 -0.36 -8.16 -15.52
N ALA A 127 -0.13 -9.35 -14.96
CA ALA A 127 0.44 -9.54 -13.62
C ALA A 127 1.79 -10.27 -13.65
N ALA A 128 2.42 -10.41 -14.82
CA ALA A 128 3.64 -11.21 -14.97
C ALA A 128 4.83 -10.67 -14.13
N GLY A 129 4.87 -9.36 -13.85
CA GLY A 129 5.88 -8.73 -12.99
C GLY A 129 5.80 -9.15 -11.51
N TYR A 130 4.66 -9.66 -11.07
CA TYR A 130 4.44 -10.08 -9.67
C TYR A 130 4.99 -11.48 -9.37
N VAL A 131 5.09 -12.33 -10.39
CA VAL A 131 5.46 -13.74 -10.24
C VAL A 131 6.89 -13.93 -9.71
N PRO A 132 7.93 -13.26 -10.24
CA PRO A 132 9.30 -13.47 -9.77
C PRO A 132 9.49 -13.14 -8.30
N LEU A 133 8.88 -12.04 -7.82
CA LEU A 133 8.98 -11.67 -6.42
C LEU A 133 8.28 -12.69 -5.52
N LEU A 134 7.08 -13.14 -5.92
CA LEU A 134 6.32 -14.13 -5.16
C LEU A 134 7.08 -15.45 -5.03
N VAL A 135 7.64 -15.95 -6.13
CA VAL A 135 8.46 -17.19 -6.12
C VAL A 135 9.68 -17.00 -5.22
N ALA A 136 10.41 -15.90 -5.36
CA ALA A 136 11.58 -15.61 -4.52
C ALA A 136 11.23 -15.60 -3.02
N CYS A 137 10.15 -14.90 -2.64
CA CYS A 137 9.67 -14.83 -1.26
C CYS A 137 9.22 -16.19 -0.74
N GLN A 138 8.41 -16.92 -1.51
CA GLN A 138 7.91 -18.24 -1.12
C GLN A 138 9.06 -19.24 -0.95
N THR A 139 10.10 -19.19 -1.78
CA THR A 139 11.24 -20.13 -1.72
C THR A 139 12.06 -19.97 -0.45
N GLN A 140 12.05 -18.76 0.11
CA GLN A 140 12.87 -18.41 1.27
C GLN A 140 12.01 -18.14 2.51
N LEU A 141 10.69 -18.32 2.41
CA LEU A 141 9.73 -17.99 3.45
C LEU A 141 10.05 -18.69 4.76
N VAL A 142 10.39 -19.98 4.71
CA VAL A 142 10.67 -20.81 5.89
C VAL A 142 11.90 -20.30 6.64
N GLU A 143 12.99 -20.03 5.94
CA GLU A 143 14.21 -19.49 6.54
C GLU A 143 13.94 -18.10 7.15
N VAL A 144 13.13 -17.28 6.48
CA VAL A 144 12.76 -15.96 6.99
C VAL A 144 11.92 -16.07 8.26
N VAL A 145 10.82 -16.85 8.27
CA VAL A 145 9.95 -16.95 9.46
C VAL A 145 10.66 -17.60 10.65
N ARG A 146 11.73 -18.36 10.42
CA ARG A 146 12.61 -18.91 11.47
C ARG A 146 13.68 -17.94 11.96
N GLY A 147 13.83 -16.78 11.33
CA GLY A 147 14.89 -15.82 11.63
C GLY A 147 16.28 -16.25 11.10
N GLU A 148 16.34 -17.24 10.23
CA GLU A 148 17.57 -17.77 9.64
C GLU A 148 18.05 -16.93 8.46
N ARG A 149 17.14 -16.19 7.81
CA ARG A 149 17.43 -15.28 6.69
C ARG A 149 16.78 -13.91 6.87
N PRO A 150 17.53 -12.81 6.68
CA PRO A 150 16.95 -11.47 6.66
C PRO A 150 15.99 -11.28 5.47
N ALA A 151 14.77 -10.81 5.74
CA ALA A 151 13.74 -10.58 4.71
C ALA A 151 14.18 -9.60 3.60
N ASN A 152 15.00 -8.61 3.94
CA ASN A 152 15.53 -7.65 2.98
C ASN A 152 16.46 -8.30 1.94
N GLU A 153 17.19 -9.36 2.29
CA GLU A 153 18.02 -10.10 1.33
C GLU A 153 17.17 -10.86 0.31
N VAL A 154 15.97 -11.28 0.70
CA VAL A 154 14.98 -11.94 -0.17
C VAL A 154 14.32 -10.93 -1.12
N LEU A 155 13.90 -9.79 -0.59
CA LEU A 155 13.24 -8.72 -1.35
C LEU A 155 14.22 -7.99 -2.29
N PHE A 156 15.48 -7.85 -1.88
CA PHE A 156 16.54 -7.12 -2.58
C PHE A 156 17.81 -7.98 -2.71
N PRO A 157 17.78 -9.06 -3.52
CA PRO A 157 18.93 -9.95 -3.66
C PRO A 157 20.15 -9.19 -4.19
N GLY A 158 21.26 -9.28 -3.47
CA GLY A 158 22.48 -8.52 -3.78
C GLY A 158 22.30 -7.00 -3.72
N GLY A 159 21.27 -6.51 -3.01
CA GLY A 159 20.91 -5.09 -2.96
C GLY A 159 20.19 -4.56 -4.21
N SER A 160 19.85 -5.43 -5.18
CA SER A 160 19.13 -5.03 -6.39
C SER A 160 17.64 -4.79 -6.08
N ALA A 161 17.07 -3.74 -6.70
CA ALA A 161 15.65 -3.44 -6.64
C ALA A 161 14.84 -4.07 -7.77
N ASP A 162 15.43 -4.94 -8.61
CA ASP A 162 14.79 -5.41 -9.85
C ASP A 162 13.49 -6.18 -9.60
N LEU A 163 13.47 -7.10 -8.62
CA LEU A 163 12.28 -7.88 -8.28
C LEU A 163 11.11 -6.97 -7.86
N VAL A 164 11.38 -6.03 -6.96
CA VAL A 164 10.38 -5.09 -6.46
C VAL A 164 9.97 -4.12 -7.56
N SER A 165 10.91 -3.58 -8.33
CA SER A 165 10.66 -2.60 -9.39
C SER A 165 9.82 -3.16 -10.54
N ALA A 166 9.94 -4.45 -10.85
CA ALA A 166 9.15 -5.11 -11.88
C ALA A 166 7.63 -5.05 -11.62
N ILE A 167 7.21 -4.97 -10.36
CA ILE A 167 5.80 -4.82 -9.96
C ILE A 167 5.26 -3.43 -10.32
N TYR A 168 6.12 -2.41 -10.32
CA TYR A 168 5.76 -1.03 -10.58
C TYR A 168 5.80 -0.67 -12.07
N GLN A 169 6.36 -1.52 -12.93
CA GLN A 169 6.46 -1.27 -14.37
C GLN A 169 5.16 -1.62 -15.10
N ASP A 170 4.65 -0.68 -15.91
CA ASP A 170 3.43 -0.84 -16.73
C ASP A 170 2.21 -1.37 -15.95
N ASN A 171 2.04 -0.86 -14.74
CA ASN A 171 1.02 -1.31 -13.82
C ASN A 171 -0.21 -0.40 -13.88
N ILE A 172 -1.25 -0.86 -14.57
CA ILE A 172 -2.50 -0.10 -14.78
C ILE A 172 -3.14 0.36 -13.46
N GLN A 173 -3.06 -0.43 -12.39
CA GLN A 173 -3.63 -0.05 -11.09
C GLN A 173 -2.85 1.12 -10.49
N LEU A 174 -1.53 1.01 -10.43
CA LEU A 174 -0.68 2.06 -9.86
C LEU A 174 -0.78 3.35 -10.69
N ASP A 175 -0.78 3.23 -12.01
CA ASP A 175 -0.93 4.38 -12.92
C ASP A 175 -2.26 5.10 -12.68
N PHE A 176 -3.36 4.35 -12.55
CA PHE A 176 -4.68 4.91 -12.28
C PHE A 176 -4.70 5.70 -10.96
N TYR A 177 -4.27 5.09 -9.85
CA TYR A 177 -4.30 5.75 -8.55
C TYR A 177 -3.31 6.92 -8.46
N ASN A 178 -2.15 6.84 -9.11
CA ASN A 178 -1.19 7.95 -9.19
C ASN A 178 -1.78 9.14 -9.95
N ARG A 179 -2.45 8.91 -11.09
CA ARG A 179 -3.10 9.99 -11.83
C ARG A 179 -4.33 10.53 -11.13
N LEU A 180 -5.06 9.69 -10.39
CA LEU A 180 -6.16 10.14 -9.53
C LEU A 180 -5.65 11.09 -8.45
N CYS A 181 -4.53 10.77 -7.78
CA CYS A 181 -3.86 11.70 -6.87
C CYS A 181 -3.50 13.01 -7.58
N ALA A 182 -2.82 12.92 -8.73
CA ALA A 182 -2.44 14.08 -9.53
C ALA A 182 -3.63 14.97 -9.89
N ALA A 183 -4.77 14.37 -10.27
CA ALA A 183 -6.00 15.09 -10.57
C ALA A 183 -6.56 15.83 -9.35
N ARG A 184 -6.61 15.18 -8.17
CA ARG A 184 -7.12 15.81 -6.94
C ARG A 184 -6.23 16.96 -6.48
N VAL A 185 -4.91 16.78 -6.51
CA VAL A 185 -3.93 17.82 -6.17
C VAL A 185 -4.01 18.97 -7.17
N HIS A 186 -4.03 18.68 -8.48
CA HIS A 186 -4.18 19.68 -9.54
C HIS A 186 -5.50 20.44 -9.43
N GLU A 187 -6.62 19.80 -9.10
CA GLU A 187 -7.88 20.50 -8.92
C GLU A 187 -7.78 21.52 -7.78
N HIS A 188 -7.32 21.09 -6.60
CA HIS A 188 -7.26 21.92 -5.40
C HIS A 188 -6.28 23.09 -5.54
N VAL A 189 -5.05 22.84 -6.00
CA VAL A 189 -4.05 23.90 -6.24
C VAL A 189 -4.59 24.94 -7.23
N GLY A 190 -5.38 24.51 -8.21
CA GLY A 190 -5.94 25.40 -9.23
C GLY A 190 -7.01 26.31 -8.65
N GLN A 191 -7.89 25.76 -7.81
CA GLN A 191 -8.88 26.53 -7.07
C GLN A 191 -8.21 27.54 -6.14
N PHE A 192 -7.18 27.12 -5.39
CA PHE A 192 -6.41 27.99 -4.50
C PHE A 192 -5.76 29.16 -5.25
N LEU A 193 -5.02 28.89 -6.33
CA LEU A 193 -4.32 29.93 -7.10
C LEU A 193 -5.26 30.87 -7.87
N ARG A 194 -6.50 30.45 -8.18
CA ARG A 194 -7.55 31.34 -8.69
C ARG A 194 -8.13 32.22 -7.58
N ARG A 195 -8.35 31.67 -6.38
CA ARG A 195 -8.88 32.39 -5.23
C ARG A 195 -7.89 33.40 -4.66
N TYR A 196 -6.60 33.07 -4.70
CA TYR A 196 -5.49 33.88 -4.19
C TYR A 196 -4.42 34.10 -5.28
N PRO A 197 -4.65 35.00 -6.25
CA PRO A 197 -3.78 35.14 -7.44
C PRO A 197 -2.31 35.53 -7.16
N ARG A 198 -2.04 36.12 -5.99
CA ARG A 198 -0.70 36.59 -5.58
C ARG A 198 0.03 35.63 -4.62
N SER A 199 -0.58 34.48 -4.34
CA SER A 199 -0.01 33.48 -3.43
C SER A 199 0.74 32.38 -4.19
N TYR A 200 1.62 31.70 -3.47
CA TYR A 200 2.27 30.46 -3.90
C TYR A 200 1.55 29.30 -3.21
N ALA A 201 1.29 28.22 -3.96
CA ALA A 201 0.78 26.99 -3.38
C ALA A 201 1.94 26.17 -2.80
N GLN A 202 1.80 25.71 -1.56
CA GLN A 202 2.75 24.80 -0.93
C GLN A 202 2.17 23.38 -0.84
N VAL A 203 2.89 22.41 -1.39
CA VAL A 203 2.53 20.99 -1.35
C VAL A 203 3.62 20.25 -0.60
N LEU A 204 3.26 19.38 0.34
CA LEU A 204 4.19 18.46 0.99
C LEU A 204 3.79 17.02 0.71
N GLU A 205 4.72 16.21 0.21
CA GLU A 205 4.53 14.78 0.04
C GLU A 205 5.27 14.03 1.14
N VAL A 206 4.52 13.28 1.95
CA VAL A 206 5.00 12.42 3.02
C VAL A 206 5.44 11.09 2.40
N GLY A 207 6.69 10.69 2.64
CA GLY A 207 7.19 9.38 2.21
C GLY A 207 7.16 9.18 0.71
N ALA A 208 7.70 10.15 -0.03
CA ALA A 208 7.67 10.16 -1.49
C ALA A 208 8.43 8.97 -2.12
N GLY A 209 9.30 8.28 -1.37
CA GLY A 209 9.89 7.00 -1.74
C GLY A 209 10.64 7.03 -3.07
N THR A 210 10.18 6.26 -4.06
CA THR A 210 10.79 6.23 -5.39
C THR A 210 10.32 7.37 -6.31
N GLY A 211 9.34 8.16 -5.88
CA GLY A 211 8.72 9.23 -6.66
C GLY A 211 7.62 8.77 -7.61
N GLY A 212 7.07 7.56 -7.43
CA GLY A 212 6.05 6.99 -8.30
C GLY A 212 4.77 7.83 -8.41
N THR A 213 4.28 8.35 -7.29
CA THR A 213 3.13 9.29 -7.28
C THR A 213 3.59 10.72 -7.55
N THR A 214 4.77 11.12 -7.05
CA THR A 214 5.36 12.44 -7.27
C THR A 214 5.43 12.81 -8.76
N GLY A 215 5.92 11.93 -9.63
CA GLY A 215 6.10 12.20 -11.06
C GLY A 215 4.83 12.72 -11.73
N PRO A 216 3.74 11.93 -11.76
CA PRO A 216 2.45 12.33 -12.30
C PRO A 216 1.86 13.59 -11.67
N VAL A 217 2.02 13.79 -10.35
CA VAL A 217 1.55 15.01 -9.66
C VAL A 217 2.28 16.24 -10.18
N LEU A 218 3.61 16.16 -10.32
CA LEU A 218 4.43 17.26 -10.81
C LEU A 218 4.16 17.56 -12.29
N ASP A 219 3.94 16.53 -13.11
CA ASP A 219 3.56 16.71 -14.52
C ASP A 219 2.20 17.40 -14.64
N ALA A 220 1.22 17.02 -13.81
CA ALA A 220 -0.07 17.68 -13.76
C ALA A 220 -0.01 19.13 -13.29
N LEU A 221 0.99 19.50 -12.45
CA LEU A 221 1.18 20.86 -11.95
C LEU A 221 2.16 21.71 -12.78
N ALA A 222 2.65 21.20 -13.91
CA ALA A 222 3.65 21.88 -14.72
C ALA A 222 3.19 23.27 -15.22
N ASP A 223 1.89 23.42 -15.48
CA ASP A 223 1.24 24.69 -15.86
C ASP A 223 1.26 25.76 -14.75
N ARG A 224 1.66 25.39 -13.53
CA ARG A 224 1.66 26.25 -12.34
C ARG A 224 3.00 26.31 -11.63
N ALA A 225 4.06 25.80 -12.26
CA ALA A 225 5.42 25.71 -11.72
C ALA A 225 5.91 27.03 -11.11
N GLU A 226 5.59 28.18 -11.72
CA GLU A 226 6.03 29.51 -11.26
C GLU A 226 5.44 29.94 -9.90
N ARG A 227 4.33 29.33 -9.47
CA ARG A 227 3.63 29.63 -8.22
C ARG A 227 3.48 28.41 -7.33
N LEU A 228 4.38 27.45 -7.48
CA LEU A 228 4.41 26.21 -6.72
C LEU A 228 5.68 26.13 -5.88
N ARG A 229 5.54 25.58 -4.68
CA ARG A 229 6.64 25.02 -3.90
C ARG A 229 6.24 23.60 -3.49
N TYR A 230 7.06 22.62 -3.82
CA TYR A 230 6.77 21.21 -3.58
C TYR A 230 7.85 20.60 -2.70
N PHE A 231 7.49 20.16 -1.50
CA PHE A 231 8.37 19.45 -0.59
C PHE A 231 8.28 17.95 -0.87
N TYR A 232 9.31 17.42 -1.52
CA TYR A 232 9.56 16.00 -1.64
C TYR A 232 10.22 15.51 -0.34
N THR A 233 9.49 14.73 0.46
CA THR A 233 10.00 14.30 1.78
C THR A 233 10.02 12.80 1.96
N ASP A 234 11.02 12.31 2.68
CA ASP A 234 11.16 10.90 3.05
C ASP A 234 12.05 10.74 4.30
N VAL A 235 11.82 9.70 5.10
CA VAL A 235 12.69 9.37 6.25
C VAL A 235 14.07 8.87 5.79
N GLY A 236 14.10 8.18 4.64
CA GLY A 236 15.22 7.49 4.03
C GLY A 236 16.07 8.40 3.14
N PRO A 237 17.35 8.68 3.49
CA PRO A 237 18.22 9.53 2.67
C PRO A 237 18.46 9.00 1.25
N ALA A 238 18.34 7.68 1.03
CA ALA A 238 18.48 7.07 -0.29
C ALA A 238 17.38 7.49 -1.27
N PHE A 239 16.13 7.56 -0.79
CA PHE A 239 14.97 8.01 -1.56
C PHE A 239 15.10 9.49 -1.95
N LEU A 240 15.57 10.35 -1.05
CA LEU A 240 15.84 11.75 -1.36
C LEU A 240 16.91 11.93 -2.45
N ARG A 241 17.99 11.13 -2.41
CA ARG A 241 19.02 11.14 -3.47
C ARG A 241 18.46 10.67 -4.81
N LEU A 242 17.64 9.61 -4.78
CA LEU A 242 16.98 9.07 -5.96
C LEU A 242 16.07 10.12 -6.60
N GLY A 243 15.13 10.68 -5.83
CA GLY A 243 14.20 11.72 -6.30
C GLY A 243 14.91 12.95 -6.84
N ARG A 244 15.99 13.40 -6.18
CA ARG A 244 16.79 14.55 -6.67
C ARG A 244 17.42 14.27 -8.02
N ARG A 245 17.92 13.04 -8.24
CA ARG A 245 18.51 12.61 -9.52
C ARG A 245 17.47 12.47 -10.62
N SER A 246 16.29 11.91 -10.32
CA SER A 246 15.28 11.59 -11.34
C SER A 246 14.35 12.77 -11.65
N LEU A 247 14.00 13.60 -10.67
CA LEU A 247 12.96 14.64 -10.80
C LEU A 247 13.48 16.06 -10.59
N GLY A 248 14.66 16.24 -9.98
CA GLY A 248 15.14 17.56 -9.53
C GLY A 248 15.71 18.45 -10.63
N ALA A 249 16.30 17.88 -11.69
CA ALA A 249 17.10 18.65 -12.67
C ALA A 249 16.30 19.71 -13.44
N THR A 250 15.01 19.48 -13.68
CA THR A 250 14.15 20.34 -14.52
C THR A 250 13.05 21.05 -13.72
N ARG A 251 13.04 20.90 -12.39
CA ARG A 251 11.92 21.34 -11.55
C ARG A 251 12.44 22.15 -10.34
N PRO A 252 12.75 23.45 -10.53
CA PRO A 252 13.38 24.29 -9.51
C PRO A 252 12.47 24.58 -8.29
N TYR A 253 11.19 24.25 -8.38
CA TYR A 253 10.21 24.37 -7.31
C TYR A 253 10.16 23.16 -6.36
N LEU A 254 11.01 22.14 -6.58
CA LEU A 254 11.15 20.98 -5.69
C LEU A 254 12.20 21.23 -4.61
N ASP A 255 11.75 21.16 -3.36
CA ASP A 255 12.61 21.07 -2.20
C ASP A 255 12.65 19.62 -1.70
N PHE A 256 13.85 19.11 -1.41
CA PHE A 256 14.02 17.76 -0.85
C PHE A 256 14.43 17.87 0.61
N ALA A 257 13.66 17.26 1.50
CA ALA A 257 13.89 17.33 2.94
C ALA A 257 13.60 15.98 3.61
N ARG A 258 14.26 15.72 4.75
CA ARG A 258 13.89 14.58 5.60
C ARG A 258 12.65 14.95 6.39
N TYR A 259 11.68 14.04 6.45
CA TYR A 259 10.48 14.22 7.28
C TYR A 259 10.01 12.85 7.77
N ASN A 260 9.81 12.76 9.08
CA ASN A 260 9.17 11.64 9.75
C ASN A 260 7.79 12.09 10.24
N VAL A 261 6.74 11.52 9.65
CA VAL A 261 5.35 11.84 10.02
C VAL A 261 4.99 11.37 11.43
N GLU A 262 5.79 10.51 12.06
CA GLU A 262 5.59 10.10 13.45
C GLU A 262 6.07 11.14 14.48
N SER A 263 6.80 12.16 14.04
CA SER A 263 7.35 13.24 14.88
C SER A 263 6.70 14.58 14.56
N ALA A 264 6.70 15.51 15.51
CA ALA A 264 6.07 16.82 15.34
C ALA A 264 6.67 17.57 14.12
N PRO A 265 5.85 18.18 13.24
CA PRO A 265 6.37 18.87 12.05
C PRO A 265 7.30 20.06 12.35
N GLU A 266 6.97 20.84 13.37
CA GLU A 266 7.72 22.04 13.76
C GLU A 266 9.14 21.73 14.24
N GLU A 267 9.33 20.59 14.90
CA GLU A 267 10.65 20.11 15.33
C GLU A 267 11.55 19.72 14.15
N GLN A 268 10.95 19.52 12.98
CA GLN A 268 11.62 19.10 11.75
C GLN A 268 11.74 20.25 10.74
N GLY A 269 11.38 21.48 11.14
CA GLY A 269 11.50 22.69 10.32
C GLY A 269 10.32 22.93 9.37
N PHE A 270 9.18 22.27 9.59
CA PHE A 270 7.94 22.53 8.85
C PHE A 270 6.98 23.35 9.69
N GLU A 271 6.64 24.55 9.20
CA GLU A 271 5.72 25.46 9.88
C GLU A 271 4.28 24.89 9.87
N PRO A 272 3.60 24.77 11.02
CA PRO A 272 2.20 24.39 11.07
C PRO A 272 1.30 25.35 10.29
N GLY A 273 0.26 24.83 9.63
CA GLY A 273 -0.68 25.65 8.87
C GLY A 273 -0.06 26.35 7.66
N SER A 274 0.98 25.78 7.05
CA SER A 274 1.67 26.38 5.91
C SER A 274 1.36 25.70 4.57
N MET A 275 0.78 24.50 4.58
CA MET A 275 0.56 23.68 3.40
C MET A 275 -0.88 23.76 2.87
N GLU A 276 -1.01 23.70 1.55
CA GLU A 276 -2.31 23.71 0.84
C GLU A 276 -2.73 22.28 0.59
N VAL A 277 -1.73 21.44 0.34
CA VAL A 277 -1.90 20.01 0.12
C VAL A 277 -0.82 19.27 0.91
N VAL A 278 -1.25 18.26 1.66
CA VAL A 278 -0.39 17.17 2.12
C VAL A 278 -0.77 15.94 1.33
N LEU A 279 0.19 15.28 0.69
CA LEU A 279 0.02 14.05 -0.07
C LEU A 279 0.72 12.91 0.66
N ALA A 280 0.06 11.77 0.82
CA ALA A 280 0.67 10.57 1.37
C ALA A 280 0.20 9.36 0.56
N SER A 281 1.14 8.59 -0.01
CA SER A 281 0.83 7.46 -0.89
C SER A 281 1.51 6.20 -0.37
N ASN A 282 0.71 5.23 0.09
CA ASN A 282 1.13 3.93 0.62
C ASN A 282 2.23 4.03 1.69
N VAL A 283 2.00 4.88 2.70
CA VAL A 283 3.02 5.19 3.73
C VAL A 283 2.46 5.30 5.13
N LEU A 284 1.23 5.78 5.29
CA LEU A 284 0.68 6.04 6.63
C LEU A 284 0.37 4.72 7.36
N HIS A 285 0.05 3.66 6.62
CA HIS A 285 -0.14 2.33 7.19
C HIS A 285 1.12 1.78 7.89
N ALA A 286 2.32 2.22 7.48
CA ALA A 286 3.59 1.76 8.01
C ALA A 286 4.08 2.57 9.24
N THR A 287 3.21 3.37 9.85
CA THR A 287 3.47 4.11 11.09
C THR A 287 3.03 3.30 12.31
N LEU A 288 3.59 3.61 13.48
CA LEU A 288 3.22 3.01 14.76
C LEU A 288 1.76 3.30 15.12
N ARG A 289 1.30 4.52 14.81
CA ARG A 289 -0.06 5.01 15.08
C ARG A 289 -0.56 5.90 13.96
N ILE A 290 -1.53 5.42 13.17
CA ILE A 290 -2.16 6.19 12.08
C ILE A 290 -2.75 7.49 12.62
N SER A 291 -3.44 7.46 13.76
CA SER A 291 -4.04 8.69 14.32
C SER A 291 -3.01 9.77 14.64
N THR A 292 -1.80 9.40 15.10
CA THR A 292 -0.72 10.37 15.31
C THR A 292 -0.24 10.94 13.99
N ALA A 293 0.02 10.09 12.99
CA ALA A 293 0.45 10.53 11.67
C ALA A 293 -0.58 11.47 11.01
N LEU A 294 -1.88 11.14 11.11
CA LEU A 294 -2.97 11.98 10.59
C LEU A 294 -3.06 13.33 11.30
N ARG A 295 -2.85 13.39 12.63
CA ARG A 295 -2.80 14.67 13.36
C ARG A 295 -1.64 15.55 12.93
N HIS A 296 -0.46 14.97 12.65
CA HIS A 296 0.67 15.74 12.11
C HIS A 296 0.43 16.20 10.67
N CYS A 297 -0.22 15.38 9.84
CA CYS A 297 -0.68 15.82 8.52
C CYS A 297 -1.69 16.96 8.61
N HIS A 298 -2.63 16.89 9.56
CA HIS A 298 -3.61 17.95 9.81
C HIS A 298 -2.93 19.25 10.25
N SER A 299 -1.98 19.19 11.18
CA SER A 299 -1.31 20.39 11.70
C SER A 299 -0.46 21.12 10.66
N LEU A 300 0.01 20.43 9.63
CA LEU A 300 0.71 21.05 8.49
C LEU A 300 -0.21 21.89 7.59
N LEU A 301 -1.50 21.58 7.54
CA LEU A 301 -2.44 22.15 6.58
C LEU A 301 -3.04 23.48 7.04
N LYS A 302 -3.15 24.42 6.10
CA LYS A 302 -3.96 25.63 6.29
C LYS A 302 -5.44 25.26 6.52
N PRO A 303 -6.22 26.14 7.18
CA PRO A 303 -7.68 26.00 7.18
C PRO A 303 -8.21 25.89 5.74
N GLY A 304 -8.91 24.80 5.43
CA GLY A 304 -9.41 24.51 4.08
C GLY A 304 -8.41 23.87 3.12
N GLY A 305 -7.16 23.64 3.54
CA GLY A 305 -6.21 22.79 2.82
C GLY A 305 -6.67 21.32 2.84
N ILE A 306 -6.12 20.51 1.94
CA ILE A 306 -6.52 19.10 1.81
C ILE A 306 -5.39 18.12 2.11
N LEU A 307 -5.76 17.01 2.74
CA LEU A 307 -4.98 15.80 2.77
C LEU A 307 -5.46 14.88 1.64
N VAL A 308 -4.52 14.41 0.82
CA VAL A 308 -4.74 13.36 -0.18
C VAL A 308 -4.00 12.10 0.29
N VAL A 309 -4.74 11.04 0.59
CA VAL A 309 -4.19 9.74 1.01
C VAL A 309 -4.48 8.71 -0.06
N ASN A 310 -3.46 8.05 -0.58
CA ASN A 310 -3.61 6.92 -1.49
C ASN A 310 -3.14 5.65 -0.79
N GLU A 311 -4.06 4.75 -0.43
CA GLU A 311 -3.73 3.59 0.41
C GLU A 311 -4.42 2.33 -0.07
N MET A 312 -3.75 1.20 0.14
CA MET A 312 -4.40 -0.10 0.05
C MET A 312 -5.46 -0.21 1.15
N THR A 313 -6.67 -0.60 0.77
CA THR A 313 -7.84 -0.67 1.66
C THR A 313 -8.37 -2.08 1.84
N SER A 314 -7.73 -3.05 1.21
CA SER A 314 -8.07 -4.46 1.33
C SER A 314 -6.81 -5.28 1.62
N ARG A 315 -6.93 -6.30 2.48
CA ARG A 315 -5.85 -7.26 2.69
C ARG A 315 -5.65 -8.09 1.43
N LEU A 316 -4.44 -8.02 0.88
CA LEU A 316 -4.00 -8.84 -0.24
C LEU A 316 -3.04 -9.93 0.27
N ASP A 317 -3.38 -11.19 0.03
CA ASP A 317 -2.55 -12.34 0.46
C ASP A 317 -1.18 -12.33 -0.25
N TYR A 318 -1.12 -11.81 -1.48
CA TYR A 318 0.13 -11.54 -2.18
C TYR A 318 1.06 -10.66 -1.35
N ASN A 319 0.57 -9.54 -0.83
CA ASN A 319 1.37 -8.61 -0.05
C ASN A 319 1.82 -9.24 1.27
N THR A 320 0.92 -9.98 1.94
CA THR A 320 1.27 -10.71 3.17
C THR A 320 2.37 -11.74 2.92
N SER A 321 2.34 -12.41 1.76
CA SER A 321 3.32 -13.43 1.35
C SER A 321 4.62 -12.87 0.78
N THR A 322 4.72 -11.54 0.62
CA THR A 322 5.90 -10.86 0.04
C THR A 322 6.38 -9.73 0.95
N PHE A 323 5.72 -8.59 0.96
CA PHE A 323 6.05 -7.46 1.82
C PHE A 323 5.83 -7.74 3.30
N GLY A 324 4.93 -8.67 3.65
CA GLY A 324 4.75 -9.17 5.02
C GLY A 324 6.00 -9.84 5.60
N LEU A 325 7.00 -10.18 4.80
CA LEU A 325 8.30 -10.65 5.31
C LEU A 325 9.09 -9.50 5.97
N ALA A 326 8.85 -8.25 5.57
CA ALA A 326 9.54 -7.11 6.14
C ALA A 326 8.97 -6.75 7.52
N GLU A 327 9.86 -6.53 8.49
CA GLU A 327 9.48 -6.12 9.86
C GLU A 327 8.58 -4.87 9.85
N GLY A 328 8.85 -3.92 8.94
CA GLY A 328 8.07 -2.69 8.75
C GLY A 328 6.57 -2.91 8.57
N TRP A 329 6.17 -4.04 7.97
CA TRP A 329 4.76 -4.39 7.73
C TRP A 329 3.99 -4.65 9.04
N TRP A 330 4.69 -5.04 10.11
CA TRP A 330 4.10 -5.47 11.38
C TRP A 330 4.44 -4.52 12.55
N ARG A 331 4.95 -3.31 12.27
CA ARG A 331 5.35 -2.36 13.31
C ARG A 331 4.19 -1.69 14.04
N HIS A 332 3.00 -1.69 13.44
CA HIS A 332 1.85 -0.96 13.96
C HIS A 332 1.45 -1.45 15.36
N ALA A 333 1.14 -0.50 16.25
CA ALA A 333 0.87 -0.70 17.67
C ALA A 333 -0.30 0.19 18.16
N ASP A 334 -1.21 0.49 17.24
CA ASP A 334 -2.39 1.31 17.44
C ASP A 334 -3.55 0.52 18.07
N ASP A 335 -4.47 1.28 18.64
CA ASP A 335 -5.70 0.79 19.26
C ASP A 335 -6.85 0.70 18.21
N GLU A 336 -6.66 1.32 17.05
CA GLU A 336 -7.57 1.36 15.91
C GLU A 336 -7.75 -0.05 15.29
N PRO A 337 -8.98 -0.45 14.93
CA PRO A 337 -9.22 -1.75 14.32
C PRO A 337 -8.62 -1.78 12.91
N ARG A 338 -7.42 -2.36 12.78
CA ARG A 338 -6.83 -2.72 11.50
C ARG A 338 -7.61 -3.88 10.89
N VAL A 339 -7.57 -3.99 9.57
CA VAL A 339 -8.02 -5.19 8.87
C VAL A 339 -7.21 -6.37 9.39
N GLU A 340 -7.91 -7.43 9.80
CA GLU A 340 -7.33 -8.62 10.42
C GLU A 340 -6.07 -9.11 9.68
N SER A 341 -5.02 -9.39 10.44
CA SER A 341 -3.73 -9.89 9.93
C SER A 341 -3.10 -8.99 8.86
N SER A 342 -3.25 -7.66 9.00
CA SER A 342 -2.63 -6.68 8.11
C SER A 342 -2.38 -5.33 8.82
N PRO A 343 -1.50 -4.47 8.29
CA PRO A 343 -1.35 -3.09 8.74
C PRO A 343 -2.38 -2.15 8.12
N LEU A 344 -3.41 -2.63 7.42
CA LEU A 344 -4.28 -1.76 6.63
C LEU A 344 -5.52 -1.35 7.42
N LEU A 345 -6.10 -0.20 7.08
CA LEU A 345 -7.48 0.12 7.40
C LEU A 345 -8.32 -0.14 6.15
N ASP A 346 -9.57 -0.59 6.33
CA ASP A 346 -10.53 -0.59 5.25
C ASP A 346 -11.05 0.83 4.96
N VAL A 347 -11.93 0.96 3.96
CA VAL A 347 -12.48 2.27 3.57
C VAL A 347 -13.18 2.96 4.75
N ALA A 348 -13.96 2.22 5.55
CA ALA A 348 -14.68 2.75 6.70
C ALA A 348 -13.72 3.19 7.82
N GLY A 349 -12.69 2.38 8.10
CA GLY A 349 -11.64 2.66 9.07
C GLY A 349 -10.85 3.92 8.72
N TRP A 350 -10.45 4.08 7.46
CA TRP A 350 -9.81 5.31 6.99
C TRP A 350 -10.71 6.54 7.17
N GLN A 351 -11.98 6.43 6.78
CA GLN A 351 -12.92 7.53 6.93
C GLN A 351 -13.15 7.91 8.40
N ALA A 352 -13.19 6.92 9.31
CA ALA A 352 -13.30 7.16 10.74
C ALA A 352 -12.04 7.85 11.30
N ALA A 353 -10.86 7.32 11.00
CA ALA A 353 -9.57 7.86 11.46
C ALA A 353 -9.33 9.30 10.97
N LEU A 354 -9.69 9.60 9.72
CA LEU A 354 -9.61 10.96 9.18
C LEU A 354 -10.53 11.93 9.94
N ARG A 355 -11.77 11.54 10.23
CA ARG A 355 -12.70 12.40 10.99
C ARG A 355 -12.23 12.62 12.43
N GLU A 356 -11.72 11.58 13.08
CA GLU A 356 -11.17 11.67 14.43
C GLU A 356 -9.93 12.58 14.50
N ALA A 357 -9.10 12.58 13.45
CA ALA A 357 -7.96 13.48 13.32
C ALA A 357 -8.32 14.94 12.99
N GLY A 358 -9.62 15.29 12.92
CA GLY A 358 -10.09 16.66 12.70
C GLY A 358 -10.28 17.04 11.23
N PHE A 359 -10.36 16.07 10.32
CA PHE A 359 -10.73 16.35 8.94
C PHE A 359 -12.24 16.32 8.72
N VAL A 360 -12.70 17.14 7.78
CA VAL A 360 -14.09 17.20 7.28
C VAL A 360 -14.12 16.89 5.79
N ASP A 361 -15.33 16.78 5.22
CA ASP A 361 -15.54 16.53 3.79
C ASP A 361 -14.76 15.32 3.25
N VAL A 362 -14.64 14.26 4.06
CA VAL A 362 -13.91 13.04 3.71
C VAL A 362 -14.60 12.32 2.55
N ARG A 363 -13.93 12.23 1.42
CA ARG A 363 -14.38 11.53 0.20
C ARG A 363 -13.42 10.42 -0.17
N ALA A 364 -13.97 9.25 -0.49
CA ALA A 364 -13.24 8.11 -1.04
C ALA A 364 -13.39 8.09 -2.57
N HIS A 365 -12.30 7.83 -3.27
CA HIS A 365 -12.26 7.73 -4.72
C HIS A 365 -11.55 6.44 -5.12
N GLY A 366 -12.20 5.64 -5.96
CA GLY A 366 -11.68 4.36 -6.44
C GLY A 366 -11.94 4.17 -7.92
N VAL A 367 -11.82 2.93 -8.37
CA VAL A 367 -12.16 2.54 -9.74
C VAL A 367 -13.67 2.72 -9.96
N PRO A 368 -14.11 3.43 -11.02
CA PRO A 368 -15.53 3.61 -11.29
C PRO A 368 -16.24 2.28 -11.52
N GLY A 369 -17.42 2.12 -10.91
CA GLY A 369 -18.26 0.93 -11.05
C GLY A 369 -17.97 -0.20 -10.07
N LEU A 370 -17.00 -0.04 -9.17
CA LEU A 370 -16.77 -0.95 -8.05
C LEU A 370 -17.31 -0.37 -6.75
N ASP A 371 -17.94 -1.21 -5.94
CA ASP A 371 -18.38 -0.84 -4.60
C ASP A 371 -17.19 -0.71 -3.65
N ASP A 372 -17.36 0.01 -2.54
CA ASP A 372 -16.27 0.28 -1.55
C ASP A 372 -15.58 -1.00 -1.07
N GLY A 373 -16.33 -2.10 -0.89
CA GLY A 373 -15.78 -3.40 -0.47
C GLY A 373 -15.00 -4.14 -1.55
N GLU A 374 -15.10 -3.73 -2.81
CA GLU A 374 -14.38 -4.30 -3.95
C GLU A 374 -13.11 -3.50 -4.30
N GLN A 375 -12.97 -2.29 -3.73
CA GLN A 375 -11.79 -1.46 -3.91
C GLN A 375 -10.62 -2.06 -3.12
N VAL A 376 -9.58 -2.50 -3.83
CA VAL A 376 -8.33 -2.97 -3.19
C VAL A 376 -7.42 -1.84 -2.73
N GLN A 377 -7.66 -0.64 -3.27
CA GLN A 377 -6.91 0.58 -3.02
C GLN A 377 -7.89 1.76 -3.16
N THR A 378 -7.63 2.87 -2.47
CA THR A 378 -8.53 4.02 -2.47
C THR A 378 -7.74 5.31 -2.29
N VAL A 379 -8.14 6.35 -3.01
CA VAL A 379 -7.67 7.72 -2.80
C VAL A 379 -8.71 8.46 -1.95
N PHE A 380 -8.33 8.82 -0.74
CA PHE A 380 -9.11 9.68 0.14
C PHE A 380 -8.70 11.14 -0.05
N VAL A 381 -9.69 12.02 -0.12
CA VAL A 381 -9.49 13.47 -0.03
C VAL A 381 -10.25 13.97 1.18
N ALA A 382 -9.57 14.69 2.06
CA ALA A 382 -10.15 15.19 3.30
C ALA A 382 -9.69 16.63 3.55
N THR A 383 -10.58 17.49 4.02
CA THR A 383 -10.30 18.91 4.23
C THR A 383 -9.97 19.19 5.69
N ALA A 384 -8.88 19.91 5.94
CA ALA A 384 -8.49 20.31 7.29
C ALA A 384 -9.43 21.41 7.81
N THR A 385 -10.03 21.18 8.99
CA THR A 385 -10.73 22.25 9.71
C THR A 385 -9.72 23.28 10.20
N GLY A 386 -10.09 24.57 10.23
CA GLY A 386 -9.30 25.55 10.97
C GLY A 386 -9.24 25.16 12.44
N GLN A 387 -8.07 25.33 13.10
CA GLN A 387 -7.97 25.08 14.53
C GLN A 387 -9.07 25.89 15.25
N ALA A 388 -9.96 25.21 15.96
CA ALA A 388 -10.60 25.82 17.11
C ALA A 388 -9.44 26.16 18.06
N GLY A 389 -9.11 27.45 18.18
CA GLY A 389 -8.14 27.89 19.18
C GLY A 389 -8.53 27.32 20.56
N PRO A 390 -7.57 27.16 21.49
CA PRO A 390 -7.86 26.59 22.80
C PRO A 390 -9.04 27.33 23.43
N PRO A 391 -9.96 26.64 24.12
CA PRO A 391 -11.07 27.30 24.80
C PRO A 391 -10.47 28.36 25.73
N ARG A 392 -10.91 29.61 25.53
CA ARG A 392 -10.53 30.74 26.38
C ARG A 392 -10.96 30.52 27.82
#